data_AF-A0A421BFT4-F1
#
_entry.id   AF-A0A421BFT4-F1
#
_cell.length_a   1.000
_cell.length_b   1.000
_cell.length_c   1.000
_cell.angle_alpha   90.00
_cell.angle_beta   90.00
_cell.angle_gamma   90.00
#
_symmetry.space_group_name_H-M   'P 1'
#
loop_
_entity.id
_entity.type
_entity.pdbx_description
1 polymer ?
#
loop_
_entity_poly.entity_id
_entity_poly.type
_entity_poly.pdbx_seq_one_letter_code
_entity_poly.pdbx_strand_id
1 'polypeptide(L)'
;MRTVEEINKELAEMRDKGISRKGISDGYHTFDELYLHRMVLFSTILNAYPEISWKSKQHHDGTMFDGCFICGINTPEGQYTYHYKMKYWLHFRVPEIEKAPVYDGHKPSDIGRLYSLS
;
A
#
# COMPACT_ATOMS: atom_id res chain seq x y z
N MET A 1 27.67 -12.65 10.57
CA MET A 1 26.40 -12.36 9.87
C MET A 1 25.76 -11.18 10.58
N ARG A 2 25.25 -10.17 9.86
CA ARG A 2 24.52 -9.08 10.51
C ARG A 2 23.19 -9.60 11.06
N THR A 3 22.73 -9.05 12.19
CA THR A 3 21.39 -9.35 12.71
C THR A 3 20.32 -8.63 11.89
N VAL A 4 19.05 -9.04 12.06
CA VAL A 4 17.92 -8.37 11.40
C VAL A 4 17.80 -6.92 11.88
N GLU A 5 18.08 -6.66 13.16
CA GLU A 5 18.08 -5.32 13.74
C GLU A 5 19.15 -4.43 13.10
N GLU A 6 20.36 -4.96 12.91
CA GLU A 6 21.45 -4.23 12.24
C GLU A 6 21.10 -3.89 10.79
N ILE A 7 20.53 -4.85 10.05
CA ILE A 7 20.07 -4.63 8.67
C ILE A 7 18.98 -3.54 8.64
N ASN A 8 17.98 -3.63 9.52
CA ASN A 8 16.89 -2.64 9.57
C ASN A 8 17.40 -1.24 9.93
N LYS A 9 18.40 -1.14 10.81
CA LYS A 9 19.05 0.13 11.12
C LYS A 9 19.72 0.74 9.90
N GLU A 10 20.48 -0.04 9.13
CA GLU A 10 21.11 0.43 7.90
C GLU A 10 20.08 0.88 6.86
N LEU A 11 18.98 0.13 6.70
CA LEU A 11 17.86 0.52 5.84
C LEU A 11 17.21 1.84 6.26
N ALA A 12 17.18 2.16 7.55
CA ALA A 12 16.70 3.45 8.04
C ALA A 12 17.71 4.57 7.73
N GLU A 13 19.00 4.34 7.97
CA GLU A 13 20.05 5.33 7.66
C GLU A 13 20.13 5.65 6.16
N MET A 14 19.96 4.65 5.30
CA MET A 14 19.88 4.86 3.85
C MET A 14 18.72 5.78 3.47
N ARG A 15 17.54 5.58 4.07
CA ARG A 15 16.37 6.46 3.86
C ARG A 15 16.70 7.90 4.25
N ASP A 16 17.30 8.09 5.42
CA ASP A 16 17.57 9.43 5.97
C ASP A 16 18.63 10.18 5.15
N LYS A 17 19.56 9.44 4.52
CA LYS A 17 20.56 9.97 3.59
C LYS A 17 20.05 10.12 2.15
N GLY A 18 18.77 9.83 1.87
CA GLY A 18 18.21 9.87 0.51
C GLY A 18 18.75 8.79 -0.43
N ILE A 19 19.39 7.74 0.11
CA ILE A 19 19.92 6.62 -0.66
C ILE A 19 18.77 5.68 -1.00
N SER A 20 18.62 5.38 -2.29
CA SER A 20 17.59 4.46 -2.77
C SER A 20 17.81 3.05 -2.20
N ARG A 21 16.72 2.44 -1.74
CA ARG A 21 16.67 1.04 -1.25
C ARG A 21 15.96 0.10 -2.22
N LYS A 22 15.56 0.63 -3.37
CA LYS A 22 14.72 -0.06 -4.35
C LYS A 22 15.32 -1.37 -4.86
N GLY A 23 16.63 -1.37 -5.10
CA GLY A 23 17.37 -2.53 -5.61
C GLY A 23 17.81 -3.54 -4.53
N ILE A 24 17.43 -3.34 -3.26
CA ILE A 24 17.73 -4.33 -2.21
C ILE A 24 16.87 -5.55 -2.47
N SER A 25 17.51 -6.72 -2.49
CA SER A 25 16.90 -7.99 -2.86
C SER A 25 16.94 -9.00 -1.72
N ASP A 26 15.91 -9.84 -1.64
CA ASP A 26 15.85 -11.03 -0.78
C ASP A 26 16.40 -12.30 -1.48
N GLY A 27 16.94 -12.17 -2.70
CA GLY A 27 17.41 -13.27 -3.55
C GLY A 27 16.40 -13.71 -4.61
N TYR A 28 15.13 -13.31 -4.50
CA TYR A 28 14.06 -13.61 -5.46
C TYR A 28 13.48 -12.34 -6.07
N HIS A 29 13.28 -11.31 -5.26
CA HIS A 29 12.73 -10.02 -5.66
C HIS A 29 13.49 -8.88 -5.00
N THR A 30 13.43 -7.73 -5.63
CA THR A 30 13.82 -6.44 -5.07
C THR A 30 12.65 -5.77 -4.37
N PHE A 31 12.92 -4.81 -3.48
CA PHE A 31 11.86 -4.03 -2.85
C PHE A 31 10.98 -3.27 -3.84
N ASP A 32 11.53 -2.82 -4.97
CA ASP A 32 10.75 -2.15 -6.03
C ASP A 32 9.84 -3.13 -6.77
N GLU A 33 10.31 -4.35 -7.04
CA GLU A 33 9.50 -5.42 -7.63
C GLU A 33 8.36 -5.84 -6.70
N LEU A 34 8.62 -6.07 -5.41
CA LEU A 34 7.59 -6.40 -4.43
C LEU A 34 6.54 -5.28 -4.31
N TYR A 35 6.97 -4.02 -4.32
CA TYR A 35 6.07 -2.87 -4.34
C TYR A 35 5.18 -2.88 -5.62
N LEU A 36 5.77 -3.16 -6.78
CA LEU A 36 5.04 -3.22 -8.05
C LEU A 36 4.05 -4.39 -8.08
N HIS A 37 4.47 -5.59 -7.66
CA HIS A 37 3.62 -6.77 -7.59
C HIS A 37 2.41 -6.50 -6.70
N ARG A 38 2.63 -5.97 -5.49
CA ARG A 38 1.54 -5.61 -4.57
C ARG A 38 0.59 -4.59 -5.16
N MET A 39 1.12 -3.59 -5.88
CA MET A 39 0.30 -2.59 -6.58
C MET A 39 -0.59 -3.26 -7.65
N VAL A 40 -0.01 -4.09 -8.51
CA VAL A 40 -0.76 -4.79 -9.56
C VAL A 40 -1.83 -5.68 -8.95
N LEU A 41 -1.45 -6.58 -8.03
CA LEU A 41 -2.37 -7.52 -7.39
C LEU A 41 -3.51 -6.81 -6.67
N PHE A 42 -3.20 -5.77 -5.88
CA PHE A 42 -4.23 -5.04 -5.15
C PHE A 42 -5.13 -4.23 -6.08
N SER A 43 -4.58 -3.63 -7.15
CA SER A 43 -5.41 -2.95 -8.17
C SER A 43 -6.37 -3.91 -8.86
N THR A 44 -5.92 -5.15 -9.15
CA THR A 44 -6.77 -6.19 -9.73
C THR A 44 -7.92 -6.57 -8.79
N ILE A 45 -7.64 -6.73 -7.49
CA ILE A 45 -8.68 -7.02 -6.49
C ILE A 45 -9.69 -5.86 -6.43
N LEU A 46 -9.22 -4.62 -6.26
CA LEU A 46 -10.10 -3.45 -6.15
C LEU A 46 -10.98 -3.29 -7.40
N ASN A 47 -10.41 -3.52 -8.58
CA ASN A 47 -11.15 -3.46 -9.84
C ASN A 47 -12.17 -4.60 -10.00
N ALA A 48 -11.99 -5.74 -9.32
CA ALA A 48 -12.94 -6.85 -9.32
C ALA A 48 -14.12 -6.62 -8.37
N TYR A 49 -13.97 -5.73 -7.37
CA TYR A 49 -15.00 -5.38 -6.38
C TYR A 49 -15.21 -3.86 -6.28
N PRO A 50 -15.55 -3.16 -7.38
CA PRO A 50 -15.64 -1.70 -7.41
C PRO A 50 -16.73 -1.12 -6.49
N GLU A 51 -17.74 -1.91 -6.14
CA GLU A 51 -18.85 -1.52 -5.27
C GLU A 51 -18.48 -1.39 -3.79
N ILE A 52 -17.42 -2.09 -3.35
CA ILE A 52 -16.88 -2.01 -1.98
C ILE A 52 -15.46 -1.43 -1.93
N SER A 53 -14.96 -0.94 -3.07
CA SER A 53 -13.62 -0.40 -3.23
C SER A 53 -13.64 1.09 -3.55
N TRP A 54 -12.54 1.78 -3.23
CA TRP A 54 -12.43 3.22 -3.40
C TRP A 54 -10.97 3.66 -3.55
N LYS A 55 -10.78 4.87 -4.10
CA LYS A 55 -9.51 5.59 -4.08
C LYS A 55 -9.72 7.05 -3.70
N SER A 56 -8.73 7.66 -3.06
CA SER A 56 -8.77 9.06 -2.66
C SER A 56 -7.38 9.69 -2.68
N LYS A 57 -7.35 11.00 -2.95
CA LYS A 57 -6.14 11.82 -2.87
C LYS A 57 -5.94 12.41 -1.47
N GLN A 58 -6.87 12.19 -0.54
CA GLN A 58 -6.80 12.68 0.83
C GLN A 58 -7.14 11.59 1.84
N HIS A 59 -6.48 11.61 2.98
CA HIS A 59 -6.95 10.92 4.17
C HIS A 59 -8.23 11.56 4.69
N HIS A 60 -8.87 10.89 5.66
CA HIS A 60 -10.03 11.43 6.37
C HIS A 60 -9.80 12.84 6.95
N ASP A 61 -8.59 13.11 7.46
CA ASP A 61 -8.21 14.41 8.04
C ASP A 61 -7.78 15.47 6.99
N GLY A 62 -7.80 15.13 5.71
CA GLY A 62 -7.38 16.01 4.61
C GLY A 62 -5.86 15.98 4.32
N THR A 63 -5.07 15.26 5.10
CA THR A 63 -3.62 15.09 4.84
C THR A 63 -3.37 14.06 3.74
N MET A 64 -2.16 14.03 3.18
CA MET A 64 -1.68 12.97 2.30
C MET A 64 -0.15 12.95 2.25
N PHE A 65 0.45 11.81 1.95
CA PHE A 65 1.88 11.73 1.66
C PHE A 65 2.19 12.32 0.28
N ASP A 66 3.27 13.09 0.19
CA ASP A 66 3.60 13.78 -1.05
C ASP A 66 3.76 12.83 -2.25
N GLY A 67 3.10 13.19 -3.35
CA GLY A 67 3.03 12.40 -4.58
C GLY A 67 2.34 11.04 -4.47
N CYS A 68 1.57 10.79 -3.41
CA CYS A 68 0.82 9.55 -3.20
C CYS A 68 -0.70 9.76 -3.25
N PHE A 69 -1.41 8.64 -3.35
CA PHE A 69 -2.84 8.52 -3.05
C PHE A 69 -3.06 7.29 -2.19
N ILE A 70 -4.26 7.16 -1.63
CA ILE A 70 -4.70 6.01 -0.86
C ILE A 70 -5.84 5.30 -1.60
N CYS A 71 -5.85 3.98 -1.55
CA CYS A 71 -6.96 3.16 -2.03
C CYS A 71 -7.26 2.05 -1.04
N GLY A 72 -8.50 1.59 -1.03
CA GLY A 72 -8.94 0.59 -0.09
C GLY A 72 -10.17 -0.17 -0.54
N ILE A 73 -10.43 -1.24 0.18
CA ILE A 73 -11.61 -2.10 0.04
C ILE A 73 -12.19 -2.34 1.44
N ASN A 74 -13.51 -2.29 1.55
CA ASN A 74 -14.23 -2.61 2.78
C ASN A 74 -14.62 -4.09 2.76
N THR A 75 -13.83 -4.94 3.43
CA THR A 75 -14.17 -6.36 3.53
C THR A 75 -15.13 -6.58 4.71
N PRO A 76 -15.83 -7.74 4.77
CA PRO A 76 -16.63 -8.11 5.94
C PRO A 76 -15.88 -8.08 7.28
N GLU A 77 -14.55 -8.26 7.26
CA GLU A 77 -13.68 -8.25 8.44
C GLU A 77 -13.03 -6.88 8.72
N GLY A 78 -13.41 -5.85 7.97
CA GLY A 78 -12.90 -4.49 8.09
C GLY A 78 -12.16 -4.01 6.85
N GLN A 79 -11.76 -2.74 6.83
CA GLN A 79 -11.09 -2.18 5.66
C GLN A 79 -9.66 -2.71 5.52
N TYR A 80 -9.15 -2.69 4.29
CA TYR A 80 -7.73 -2.88 4.03
C TYR A 80 -7.27 -1.85 2.98
N THR A 81 -6.16 -1.17 3.25
CA THR A 81 -5.75 0.00 2.44
C THR A 81 -4.26 -0.01 2.11
N TYR A 82 -3.90 0.66 1.01
CA TYR A 82 -2.52 0.93 0.64
C TYR A 82 -2.35 2.33 0.08
N HIS A 83 -1.16 2.90 0.30
CA HIS A 83 -0.69 4.09 -0.40
C HIS A 83 0.15 3.72 -1.61
N TYR A 84 -0.13 4.39 -2.72
CA TYR A 84 0.67 4.25 -3.94
C TYR A 84 1.01 5.61 -4.55
N LYS A 85 2.10 5.67 -5.30
CA LYS A 85 2.49 6.86 -6.07
C LYS A 85 1.47 7.20 -7.15
N MET A 86 1.22 8.49 -7.36
CA MET A 86 0.24 9.03 -8.33
C MET A 86 0.39 8.49 -9.75
N LYS A 87 1.61 8.09 -10.16
CA LYS A 87 1.82 7.45 -11.47
C LYS A 87 1.00 6.18 -11.69
N TYR A 88 0.54 5.53 -10.62
CA TYR A 88 -0.30 4.32 -10.71
C TYR A 88 -1.81 4.59 -10.60
N TRP A 89 -2.22 5.85 -10.45
CA TRP A 89 -3.63 6.25 -10.20
C TRP A 89 -4.63 5.64 -11.20
N LEU A 90 -4.24 5.51 -12.46
CA LEU A 90 -5.10 5.01 -13.54
C LEU A 90 -5.25 3.48 -13.56
N HIS A 91 -4.44 2.73 -12.81
CA HIS A 91 -4.63 1.28 -12.66
C HIS A 91 -5.80 0.93 -11.74
N PHE A 92 -6.20 1.86 -10.88
CA PHE A 92 -7.34 1.70 -9.96
C PHE A 92 -8.59 2.29 -10.61
N ARG A 93 -9.42 1.42 -11.17
CA ARG A 93 -10.68 1.73 -11.86
C ARG A 93 -11.88 1.59 -10.92
N VAL A 94 -11.73 2.16 -9.72
CA VAL A 94 -12.74 2.19 -8.67
C VAL A 94 -13.18 3.65 -8.40
N PRO A 95 -14.34 3.86 -7.76
CA PRO A 95 -14.82 5.20 -7.44
C PRO A 95 -13.77 6.07 -6.73
N GLU A 96 -13.62 7.30 -7.21
CA GLU A 96 -12.87 8.34 -6.50
C GLU A 96 -13.78 8.97 -5.45
N ILE A 97 -13.33 9.01 -4.20
CA ILE A 97 -13.99 9.69 -3.09
C ILE A 97 -13.15 10.87 -2.61
N GLU A 98 -13.81 11.92 -2.12
CA GLU A 98 -13.15 13.16 -1.70
C GLU A 98 -12.09 12.90 -0.62
N LYS A 99 -12.46 12.11 0.39
CA LYS A 99 -11.58 11.71 1.50
C LYS A 99 -11.72 10.23 1.81
N ALA A 100 -10.61 9.57 2.14
CA ALA A 100 -10.62 8.21 2.65
C ALA A 100 -11.48 8.07 3.92
N PRO A 101 -12.07 6.89 4.17
CA PRO A 101 -12.66 6.56 5.47
C PRO A 101 -11.64 6.71 6.62
N VAL A 102 -12.16 6.81 7.84
CA VAL A 102 -11.32 6.83 9.05
C VAL A 102 -10.48 5.54 9.10
N TYR A 103 -9.18 5.68 9.35
CA TYR A 103 -8.31 4.53 9.52
C TYR A 103 -8.72 3.72 10.76
N ASP A 104 -8.88 2.41 10.59
CA ASP A 104 -9.42 1.48 11.57
C ASP A 104 -8.30 0.73 12.32
N GLY A 105 -7.04 1.10 12.09
CA GLY A 105 -5.89 0.51 12.77
C GLY A 105 -5.39 -0.80 12.18
N HIS A 106 -5.84 -1.23 10.99
CA HIS A 106 -5.38 -2.50 10.41
C HIS A 106 -3.87 -2.51 10.14
N LYS A 107 -3.23 -3.63 10.46
CA LYS A 107 -1.80 -3.85 10.35
C LYS A 107 -1.46 -4.68 9.10
N PRO A 108 -0.18 -4.73 8.68
CA PRO A 108 0.24 -5.66 7.64
C PRO A 108 -0.16 -7.12 7.92
N SER A 109 -0.21 -7.53 9.19
CA SER A 109 -0.67 -8.86 9.61
C SER A 109 -2.15 -9.15 9.29
N ASP A 110 -2.95 -8.11 9.06
CA ASP A 110 -4.39 -8.23 8.79
C ASP A 110 -4.68 -8.44 7.29
N ILE A 111 -3.65 -8.71 6.48
CA ILE A 111 -3.79 -9.01 5.04
C ILE A 111 -4.80 -10.14 4.76
N GLY A 112 -4.99 -11.05 5.72
CA GLY A 112 -5.97 -12.12 5.66
C GLY A 112 -7.43 -11.65 5.53
N ARG A 113 -7.75 -10.40 5.89
CA ARG A 113 -9.09 -9.81 5.69
C ARG A 113 -9.57 -9.93 4.24
N LEU A 114 -8.66 -9.97 3.27
CA LEU A 114 -8.99 -10.15 1.86
C LEU A 114 -9.62 -11.52 1.55
N TYR A 115 -9.40 -12.54 2.37
CA TYR A 115 -10.05 -13.85 2.18
C TYR A 115 -11.56 -13.79 2.41
N SER A 116 -12.06 -12.78 3.13
CA SER A 116 -13.51 -12.59 3.34
C SER A 116 -14.26 -12.06 2.10
N LEU A 117 -13.56 -11.87 0.97
CA LEU A 117 -14.16 -11.47 -0.32
C LEU A 117 -14.69 -12.65 -1.16
N SER A 118 -14.40 -13.89 -0.75
CA SER A 118 -14.73 -15.13 -1.48
C SER A 118 -15.46 -16.14 -0.62
#